data_AF-A0A521WH02-F1
#
_entry.id   AF-A0A521WH02-F1
#
_cell.length_a   1.000
_cell.length_b   1.000
_cell.length_c   1.000
_cell.angle_alpha   90.00
_cell.angle_beta   90.00
_cell.angle_gamma   90.00
#
_symmetry.space_group_name_H-M   'P 1'
#
loop_
_entity.id
_entity.type
_entity.pdbx_description
1 polymer ?
#
loop_
_entity_poly.entity_id
_entity_poly.type
_entity_poly.pdbx_seq_one_letter_code
_entity_poly.pdbx_strand_id
1 'polypeptide(L)' 'MSDVTLKIYNILGQQVASPLDHRMMEDGTQEVSFDASSLVSGVYLYRISAESVNDDGIVNTYTSIKKIMLIK' A
#
# COMPACT_ATOMS: atom_id res chain seq x y z
N MET A 1 -4.64 1.05 -16.00
CA MET A 1 -4.02 2.07 -15.10
C MET A 1 -4.90 2.26 -13.88
N SER A 2 -4.28 2.29 -12.71
CA SER A 2 -4.98 2.54 -11.43
C SER A 2 -4.22 3.57 -10.59
N ASP A 3 -4.93 4.37 -9.81
CA ASP A 3 -4.37 5.16 -8.71
C ASP A 3 -4.13 4.22 -7.52
N VAL A 4 -2.86 4.03 -7.14
CA VAL A 4 -2.46 3.08 -6.12
C VAL A 4 -1.88 3.80 -4.90
N THR A 5 -2.33 3.38 -3.72
CA THR A 5 -1.82 3.82 -2.42
C THR A 5 -1.40 2.60 -1.59
N LEU A 6 -0.20 2.66 -1.03
CA LEU A 6 0.34 1.67 -0.09
C LEU A 6 0.61 2.36 1.24
N LYS A 7 -0.09 1.92 2.29
CA LYS A 7 0.05 2.45 3.65
C LYS A 7 0.46 1.33 4.61
N ILE A 8 1.33 1.64 5.55
CA ILE A 8 1.81 0.72 6.59
C ILE A 8 1.29 1.19 7.94
N TYR A 9 0.83 0.24 8.76
CA TYR A 9 0.20 0.44 10.05
C TYR A 9 0.86 -0.44 11.11
N ASN A 10 0.93 0.06 12.34
CA ASN A 10 1.25 -0.79 13.49
C ASN A 10 0.02 -1.59 13.95
N ILE A 11 0.19 -2.48 14.92
CA ILE A 11 -0.90 -3.33 15.45
C ILE A 11 -2.04 -2.55 16.12
N LEU A 12 -1.80 -1.30 16.52
CA LEU A 12 -2.81 -0.40 17.08
C LEU A 12 -3.62 0.31 15.99
N GLY A 13 -3.33 0.06 14.71
CA GLY A 13 -4.00 0.69 13.56
C GLY A 13 -3.48 2.08 13.22
N GLN A 14 -2.40 2.54 13.84
CA GLN A 14 -1.80 3.84 13.52
C GLN A 14 -0.96 3.73 12.25
N GLN A 15 -1.17 4.66 11.30
CA GLN A 15 -0.33 4.74 10.10
C GLN A 15 1.08 5.17 10.49
N VAL A 16 2.07 4.38 10.10
CA VAL A 16 3.50 4.64 10.40
C VAL A 16 4.31 4.98 9.16
N ALA A 17 3.84 4.63 7.96
CA ALA A 17 4.47 5.01 6.69
C ALA A 17 3.45 4.97 5.53
N SER A 18 3.78 5.68 4.44
CA SER A 18 3.05 5.63 3.17
C SER A 18 4.04 5.52 2.02
N PRO A 19 4.59 4.32 1.74
CA PRO A 19 5.61 4.15 0.71
C PRO A 19 5.15 4.52 -0.71
N LEU A 20 3.84 4.43 -0.95
CA LEU A 20 3.22 4.86 -2.19
C LEU A 20 1.96 5.65 -1.85
N ASP A 21 1.81 6.86 -2.38
CA ASP A 21 0.67 7.74 -2.08
C ASP A 21 0.13 8.34 -3.38
N HIS A 22 -1.10 7.96 -3.73
CA HIS A 22 -1.80 8.38 -4.95
C HIS A 22 -0.94 8.36 -6.22
N ARG A 23 -0.39 7.19 -6.55
CA ARG A 23 0.47 7.01 -7.72
C ARG A 23 -0.25 6.24 -8.80
N MET A 24 -0.36 6.86 -9.98
CA MET A 24 -0.83 6.19 -11.18
C MET A 24 0.15 5.09 -11.58
N MET A 25 -0.35 3.86 -11.67
CA MET A 25 0.44 2.69 -12.07
C MET A 25 -0.23 2.00 -13.25
N GLU A 26 0.61 1.55 -14.17
CA GLU A 26 0.21 0.70 -15.28
C GLU A 26 -0.01 -0.74 -14.82
N ASP A 27 -0.75 -1.48 -15.64
CA ASP A 27 -1.05 -2.87 -15.38
C ASP A 27 0.24 -3.70 -15.48
N GLY A 28 0.33 -4.78 -14.71
CA GLY A 28 1.51 -5.64 -14.62
C GLY A 28 2.20 -5.58 -13.27
N THR A 29 3.42 -6.12 -13.20
CA THR A 29 4.19 -6.18 -11.97
C THR A 29 4.90 -4.85 -11.71
N GLN A 30 4.64 -4.27 -10.55
CA GLN A 30 5.25 -3.03 -10.09
C GLN A 30 6.05 -3.31 -8.81
N GLU A 31 7.16 -2.62 -8.63
CA GLU A 31 8.00 -2.71 -7.44
C GLU A 31 8.15 -1.33 -6.79
N VAL A 32 8.09 -1.28 -5.46
CA VAL A 32 8.24 -0.06 -4.67
C VAL A 32 9.26 -0.33 -3.58
N SER A 33 10.38 0.40 -3.61
CA SER A 33 11.36 0.36 -2.53
C SER A 33 10.86 1.15 -1.32
N PHE A 34 11.05 0.58 -0.12
CA PHE A 34 10.69 1.21 1.14
C PHE A 34 11.82 1.02 2.15
N ASP A 35 12.34 2.12 2.70
CA ASP A 35 13.29 2.07 3.80
C ASP A 35 12.55 1.95 5.14
N ALA A 36 12.61 0.75 5.72
CA ALA A 36 12.02 0.44 7.02
C ALA A 36 12.99 0.64 8.20
N SER A 37 14.18 1.23 8.00
CA SER A 37 15.23 1.34 9.02
C SER A 37 14.78 2.07 10.29
N SER A 38 13.89 3.05 10.14
CA SER A 38 13.30 3.83 11.24
C SER A 38 12.25 3.06 12.06
N LEU A 39 11.74 1.96 11.53
CA LEU A 39 10.78 1.09 12.23
C LEU A 39 11.53 0.13 13.15
N VAL A 40 10.87 -0.27 14.25
CA VAL A 40 11.40 -1.27 15.20
C VAL A 40 11.03 -2.68 14.73
N SER A 41 11.77 -3.70 15.18
CA SER A 41 11.37 -5.09 14.93
C SER A 41 9.97 -5.35 15.49
N GLY A 42 9.12 -6.02 14.72
CA GLY A 42 7.73 -6.23 15.11
C GLY A 42 6.81 -6.62 13.96
N VAL A 43 5.52 -6.69 14.27
CA VAL A 43 4.48 -7.01 13.30
C VAL A 43 3.82 -5.72 12.83
N TYR A 44 3.68 -5.60 11.52
CA TYR A 44 3.01 -4.50 10.85
C TYR A 44 1.94 -5.04 9.91
N LEU A 45 0.97 -4.20 9.61
CA LEU A 45 -0.01 -4.43 8.56
C LEU A 45 0.27 -3.44 7.44
N TYR A 46 0.15 -3.87 6.20
CA TYR A 46 0.11 -2.94 5.08
C TYR A 46 -1.20 -3.09 4.33
N ARG A 47 -1.71 -1.95 3.86
CA ARG A 47 -2.90 -1.86 3.03
C ARG A 47 -2.50 -1.33 1.66
N ILE A 48 -2.82 -2.10 0.63
CA ILE A 48 -2.81 -1.62 -0.76
C ILE A 48 -4.24 -1.31 -1.14
N SER A 49 -4.46 -0.10 -1.64
CA SER A 49 -5.71 0.32 -2.27
C SER A 49 -5.42 0.76 -3.70
N ALA A 50 -6.23 0.30 -4.65
CA ALA A 50 -6.10 0.66 -6.05
C ALA A 50 -7.47 1.07 -6.60
N GLU A 51 -7.54 2.24 -7.21
CA GLU A 51 -8.75 2.79 -7.81
C GLU A 51 -8.55 2.94 -9.32
N SER A 52 -9.49 2.43 -10.10
CA SER A 52 -9.47 2.55 -11.57
C SER A 52 -10.82 3.04 -12.05
N VAL A 53 -10.82 3.79 -13.15
CA VAL A 53 -12.03 4.28 -13.79
C VAL A 53 -12.18 3.56 -15.12
N ASN A 54 -13.30 2.88 -15.33
CA ASN A 54 -13.62 2.24 -16.61
C ASN A 54 -14.21 3.26 -17.60
N ASP A 55 -14.34 2.87 -18.87
CA ASP A 55 -14.85 3.72 -19.96
C ASP A 55 -16.23 4.35 -19.68
N ASP A 56 -17.06 3.69 -18.87
CA ASP A 56 -18.38 4.18 -18.43
C ASP A 56 -18.32 5.20 -17.28
N GLY A 57 -17.11 5.61 -16.84
CA GLY A 57 -16.91 6.52 -15.71
C GLY A 57 -17.12 5.88 -14.33
N ILE A 58 -17.25 4.55 -14.26
CA ILE A 58 -17.43 3.81 -13.01
C ILE A 58 -16.08 3.60 -12.33
N VAL A 59 -15.99 3.95 -11.04
CA VAL A 59 -14.82 3.73 -10.20
C VAL A 59 -14.86 2.30 -9.63
N ASN A 60 -13.81 1.52 -9.88
CA ASN A 60 -13.57 0.24 -9.23
C ASN A 60 -12.48 0.39 -8.19
N THR A 61 -12.77 -0.04 -6.97
CA THR A 61 -11.83 0.00 -5.85
C THR A 61 -11.43 -1.42 -5.45
N TYR A 62 -10.14 -1.68 -5.48
CA TYR A 62 -9.52 -2.84 -4.86
C TYR A 62 -8.89 -2.45 -3.53
N THR A 63 -9.02 -3.29 -2.50
CA THR A 63 -8.28 -3.13 -1.24
C THR A 63 -7.84 -4.48 -0.72
N SER A 64 -6.56 -4.56 -0.32
CA SER A 64 -5.97 -5.74 0.29
C SER A 64 -5.15 -5.35 1.50
N ILE A 65 -5.27 -6.12 2.57
CA ILE A 65 -4.48 -5.97 3.78
C ILE A 65 -3.65 -7.24 3.96
N LYS A 66 -2.35 -7.08 4.19
CA LYS A 66 -1.45 -8.20 4.51
C LYS A 66 -0.53 -7.83 5.67
N LYS A 67 0.08 -8.86 6.26
CA LYS A 67 0.96 -8.76 7.43
C LYS A 67 2.43 -8.78 7.02
N ILE A 68 3.25 -7.94 7.65
CA ILE A 68 4.72 -7.94 7.57
C ILE A 68 5.26 -8.28 8.95
N MET A 69 6.31 -9.11 8.98
CA MET A 69 7.16 -9.27 10.15
C MET A 69 8.49 -8.60 9.82
N LEU A 70 8.83 -7.54 10.57
CA LEU A 70 10.11 -6.86 10.45
C LEU A 70 11.06 -7.42 11.50
N ILE A 71 12.20 -7.92 11.06
CA ILE A 71 13.29 -8.43 11.89
C ILE A 71 14.55 -7.63 11.51
N LYS A 72 15.23 -7.08 12.51
CA LYS A 72 16.55 -6.46 12.37
C LYS A 72 17.65 -7.45 12.69
#